data_AF-H5V5E3-F1
#
_entry.id   AF-H5V5E3-F1
#
_cell.length_a   1.000
_cell.length_b   1.000
_cell.length_c   1.000
_cell.angle_alpha   90.00
_cell.angle_beta   90.00
_cell.angle_gamma   90.00
#
_symmetry.space_group_name_H-M   'P 1'
#
loop_
_entity.id
_entity.type
_entity.pdbx_description
1 polymer ?
#
loop_
_entity_poly.entity_id
_entity_poly.type
_entity_poly.pdbx_seq_one_letter_code
_entity_poly.pdbx_strand_id
1 'polypeptide(L)'
;MEWIVEKQLVCPQTKTFFALAVGARNLKLIFWYKGSYFIRADNHIKTTEQDIWVNDKVRDIEIIHIFPFNPPLWNTFKSSLECPGNDADIPLRCASDKPCLFELCPYGLKVL
;
A
#
# COMPACT_ATOMS: atom_id res chain seq x y z
N MET A 1 14.94 -9.33 5.58
CA MET A 1 15.40 -7.93 5.66
C MET A 1 14.37 -7.09 6.40
N GLU A 2 14.75 -5.99 7.02
CA GLU A 2 13.82 -5.09 7.74
C GLU A 2 13.59 -3.79 6.97
N TRP A 3 12.35 -3.32 6.98
CA TRP A 3 11.91 -2.11 6.28
C TRP A 3 10.90 -1.34 7.13
N ILE A 4 10.93 -0.01 7.01
CA ILE A 4 9.94 0.90 7.62
C ILE A 4 9.13 1.54 6.50
N VAL A 5 7.81 1.49 6.60
CA VAL A 5 6.91 2.01 5.56
C VAL A 5 6.75 3.52 5.72
N GLU A 6 7.04 4.27 4.66
CA GLU A 6 6.85 5.73 4.62
C GLU A 6 5.48 6.12 4.06
N LYS A 7 5.01 5.41 3.02
CA LYS A 7 3.78 5.76 2.29
C LYS A 7 3.10 4.52 1.75
N GLN A 8 1.80 4.65 1.51
CA GLN A 8 0.96 3.59 0.97
C GLN A 8 -0.04 4.15 -0.03
N LEU A 9 -0.39 3.34 -1.02
CA LEU A 9 -1.46 3.61 -1.99
C LEU A 9 -2.32 2.36 -2.15
N VAL A 10 -3.57 2.57 -2.58
CA VAL A 10 -4.53 1.52 -2.91
C VAL A 10 -4.93 1.65 -4.38
N CYS A 11 -5.00 0.51 -5.08
CA CYS A 11 -5.63 0.40 -6.40
C CYS A 11 -6.98 -0.31 -6.27
N PRO A 12 -8.10 0.42 -6.27
CA PRO A 12 -9.42 -0.18 -6.07
C PRO A 12 -9.84 -1.10 -7.23
N GLN A 13 -9.37 -0.83 -8.46
CA GLN A 13 -9.74 -1.58 -9.66
C GLN A 13 -9.09 -2.95 -9.75
N THR A 14 -7.95 -3.17 -9.08
CA THR A 14 -7.24 -4.46 -9.10
C THR A 14 -7.22 -5.15 -7.73
N LYS A 15 -7.83 -4.53 -6.70
CA LYS A 15 -7.76 -5.01 -5.30
C LYS A 15 -6.31 -5.21 -4.82
N THR A 16 -5.43 -4.27 -5.18
CA THR A 16 -4.00 -4.32 -4.81
C THR A 16 -3.56 -3.07 -4.05
N PHE A 17 -2.39 -3.18 -3.44
CA PHE A 17 -1.79 -2.15 -2.61
C PHE A 17 -0.36 -1.85 -3.07
N PHE A 18 0.10 -0.63 -2.77
CA PHE A 18 1.50 -0.25 -2.90
C PHE A 18 2.00 0.25 -1.55
N ALA A 19 3.18 -0.18 -1.13
CA ALA A 19 3.87 0.34 0.06
C ALA A 19 5.28 0.79 -0.33
N LEU A 20 5.56 2.08 -0.13
CA LEU A 20 6.93 2.61 -0.18
C LEU A 20 7.58 2.35 1.17
N ALA A 21 8.63 1.52 1.19
CA ALA A 21 9.37 1.21 2.39
C ALA A 21 10.86 1.49 2.24
N VAL A 22 11.48 1.84 3.36
CA VAL A 22 12.89 2.20 3.47
C VAL A 22 13.62 1.20 4.35
N GLY A 23 14.73 0.69 3.85
CA GLY A 23 15.60 -0.24 4.54
C GLY A 23 16.98 0.37 4.85
N ALA A 24 17.94 -0.51 5.11
CA ALA A 24 19.31 -0.13 5.41
C ALA A 24 19.91 0.78 4.32
N ARG A 25 20.75 1.73 4.74
CA ARG A 25 21.42 2.71 3.86
C ARG A 25 20.45 3.52 2.98
N ASN A 26 19.24 3.77 3.48
CA ASN A 26 18.19 4.52 2.78
C ASN A 26 17.78 3.88 1.43
N LEU A 27 17.93 2.56 1.30
CA LEU A 27 17.40 1.83 0.16
C LEU A 27 15.88 1.88 0.20
N LYS A 28 15.27 2.48 -0.84
CA LYS A 28 13.82 2.64 -0.93
C LYS A 28 13.25 1.71 -1.99
N LEU A 29 12.24 0.92 -1.61
CA LEU A 29 11.54 -0.01 -2.49
C LEU A 29 10.03 0.24 -2.44
N ILE A 30 9.36 -0.01 -3.56
CA ILE A 30 7.90 -0.01 -3.66
C ILE A 30 7.45 -1.46 -3.76
N PHE A 31 6.75 -1.94 -2.74
CA PHE A 31 6.11 -3.25 -2.72
C PHE A 31 4.73 -3.13 -3.34
N TRP A 32 4.49 -3.80 -4.46
CA TRP A 32 3.16 -4.00 -5.03
C TRP A 32 2.66 -5.38 -4.64
N TYR A 33 1.54 -5.43 -3.93
CA TYR A 33 1.05 -6.64 -3.31
C TYR A 33 -0.47 -6.73 -3.27
N LYS A 34 -0.97 -7.93 -3.03
CA LYS A 34 -2.38 -8.22 -2.70
C LYS A 34 -2.44 -9.02 -1.39
N GLY A 35 -3.64 -9.18 -0.85
CA GLY A 35 -3.87 -9.87 0.42
C GLY A 35 -4.93 -9.15 1.23
N SER A 36 -5.14 -9.58 2.47
CA SER A 36 -6.12 -8.98 3.38
C SER A 36 -5.55 -7.89 4.29
N TYR A 37 -4.22 -7.81 4.44
CA TYR A 37 -3.59 -6.83 5.34
C TYR A 37 -3.17 -5.54 4.61
N PHE A 38 -3.72 -4.40 5.04
CA PHE A 38 -3.32 -3.09 4.53
C PHE A 38 -2.14 -2.52 5.32
N ILE A 39 -0.94 -2.59 4.71
CA ILE A 39 0.28 -2.00 5.26
C ILE A 39 0.17 -0.46 5.24
N ARG A 40 0.41 0.16 6.40
CA ARG A 40 0.36 1.62 6.57
C ARG A 40 1.74 2.20 6.89
N ALA A 41 1.87 3.51 6.78
CA ALA A 41 3.01 4.25 7.32
C ALA A 41 3.33 3.82 8.76
N ASP A 42 4.61 3.85 9.09
CA ASP A 42 5.20 3.39 10.36
C ASP A 42 5.07 1.89 10.64
N ASN A 43 4.52 1.09 9.73
CA ASN A 43 4.59 -0.37 9.85
C ASN A 43 6.03 -0.86 9.56
N HIS A 44 6.46 -1.83 10.36
CA HIS A 44 7.74 -2.51 10.20
C HIS A 44 7.53 -3.82 9.45
N ILE A 45 8.14 -3.94 8.28
CA ILE A 45 8.10 -5.15 7.46
C ILE A 45 9.38 -5.95 7.72
N LYS A 46 9.25 -7.23 8.07
CA LYS A 46 10.34 -8.19 8.01
C LYS A 46 10.04 -9.23 6.94
N THR A 47 10.93 -9.32 5.95
CA THR A 47 10.85 -10.34 4.90
C THR A 47 11.70 -11.55 5.28
N THR A 48 11.10 -12.73 5.19
CA THR A 48 11.78 -14.04 5.28
C THR A 48 11.68 -14.74 3.91
N GLU A 49 12.22 -15.95 3.78
CA GLU A 49 12.13 -16.71 2.52
C GLU A 49 10.68 -17.13 2.19
N GLN A 50 9.84 -17.35 3.21
CA GLN A 50 8.48 -17.87 3.04
C GLN A 50 7.39 -16.84 3.40
N ASP A 51 7.64 -16.00 4.40
CA ASP A 51 6.62 -15.15 4.99
C ASP A 51 6.98 -13.66 5.00
N ILE A 52 5.94 -12.83 4.98
CA ILE A 52 6.01 -11.40 5.27
C ILE A 52 5.41 -11.14 6.64
N TRP A 53 6.24 -10.58 7.50
CA TRP A 53 5.86 -10.17 8.84
C TRP A 53 5.65 -8.66 8.84
N VAL A 54 4.54 -8.22 9.43
CA VAL A 54 4.27 -6.80 9.66
C VAL A 54 3.96 -6.57 11.13
N ASN A 55 4.79 -5.76 11.78
CA ASN A 55 4.77 -5.52 13.23
C ASN A 55 4.78 -6.85 14.01
N ASP A 56 5.77 -7.70 13.72
CA ASP A 56 6.04 -8.99 14.36
C ASP A 56 4.89 -10.02 14.28
N LYS A 57 4.00 -9.88 13.28
CA LYS A 57 2.97 -10.87 12.96
C LYS A 57 3.04 -11.25 11.50
N VAL A 58 2.97 -12.55 11.21
CA VAL A 58 2.76 -13.04 9.84
C VAL A 58 1.44 -12.47 9.32
N ARG A 59 1.47 -11.88 8.13
CA ARG A 59 0.30 -11.31 7.47
C ARG A 59 0.07 -11.98 6.13
N ASP A 60 -1.20 -12.09 5.75
CA ASP A 60 -1.62 -12.50 4.42
C ASP A 60 -1.28 -11.38 3.42
N ILE A 61 -0.10 -11.51 2.82
CA ILE A 61 0.49 -10.60 1.84
C ILE A 61 1.16 -11.45 0.77
N GLU A 62 0.71 -11.31 -0.47
CA GLU A 62 1.36 -11.88 -1.66
C GLU A 62 1.98 -10.74 -2.47
N ILE A 63 3.31 -10.75 -2.59
CA ILE A 63 4.03 -9.77 -3.40
C ILE A 63 3.84 -10.10 -4.87
N ILE A 64 3.28 -9.15 -5.61
CA ILE A 64 3.15 -9.21 -7.06
C ILE A 64 4.46 -8.77 -7.70
N HIS A 65 5.01 -7.64 -7.23
CA HIS A 65 6.29 -7.12 -7.71
C HIS A 65 6.94 -6.16 -6.71
N ILE A 66 8.25 -5.96 -6.85
CA ILE A 66 9.02 -4.98 -6.07
C ILE A 66 9.78 -4.08 -7.03
N PHE A 67 9.52 -2.78 -6.95
CA PHE A 67 10.23 -1.78 -7.75
C PHE A 67 11.29 -1.07 -6.91
N PRO A 68 12.44 -0.71 -7.46
CA PRO A 68 13.26 0.35 -6.87
C PRO A 68 12.46 1.66 -6.85
N PHE A 69 12.50 2.38 -5.74
CA PHE A 69 11.80 3.67 -5.66
C PHE A 69 12.42 4.67 -6.62
N ASN A 70 11.56 5.30 -7.41
CA ASN A 70 11.89 6.52 -8.12
C ASN A 70 10.71 7.51 -8.01
N PRO A 71 10.95 8.81 -7.75
CA PRO A 71 9.88 9.77 -7.54
C PRO A 71 8.89 9.89 -8.71
N PRO A 72 9.32 9.90 -9.99
CA PRO A 72 8.39 9.95 -11.12
C PRO A 72 7.40 8.79 -11.13
N LEU A 73 7.86 7.54 -10.97
CA LEU A 73 7.00 6.35 -10.93
C LEU A 73 6.01 6.40 -9.78
N TRP A 74 6.46 6.78 -8.59
CA TRP A 74 5.56 6.92 -7.45
C TRP A 74 4.48 7.97 -7.69
N ASN A 75 4.84 9.10 -8.28
CA ASN A 75 3.89 10.14 -8.65
C ASN A 75 2.91 9.65 -9.72
N THR A 76 3.38 8.88 -10.71
CA THR A 76 2.52 8.23 -11.71
C THR A 76 1.51 7.29 -11.05
N PHE A 77 1.93 6.44 -10.11
CA PHE A 77 0.99 5.63 -9.32
C PHE A 77 -0.01 6.52 -8.57
N LYS A 78 0.46 7.52 -7.83
CA LYS A 78 -0.43 8.40 -7.08
C LYS A 78 -1.47 9.10 -7.97
N SER A 79 -1.10 9.55 -9.17
CA SER A 79 -2.00 10.27 -10.07
C SER A 79 -2.94 9.35 -10.87
N SER A 80 -2.56 8.09 -11.09
CA SER A 80 -3.34 7.13 -11.88
C SER A 80 -4.28 6.27 -11.03
N LEU A 81 -3.98 6.11 -9.74
CA LEU A 81 -4.78 5.32 -8.81
C LEU A 81 -5.91 6.19 -8.24
N GLU A 82 -7.09 6.06 -8.83
CA GLU A 82 -8.29 6.85 -8.54
C GLU A 82 -8.99 6.45 -7.22
N CYS A 83 -8.24 6.34 -6.13
CA CYS A 83 -8.76 6.13 -4.79
C CYS A 83 -8.69 7.43 -3.99
N PRO A 84 -9.82 7.99 -3.52
CA PRO A 84 -9.82 9.19 -2.68
C PRO A 84 -9.04 9.05 -1.37
N GLY A 85 -8.81 7.81 -0.90
CA GLY A 85 -7.98 7.56 0.29
C GLY A 85 -6.47 7.70 0.05
N ASN A 86 -6.02 7.78 -1.21
CA ASN A 86 -4.62 8.00 -1.55
C ASN A 86 -4.18 9.47 -1.40
N ASP A 87 -5.15 10.38 -1.24
CA ASP A 87 -4.90 11.80 -1.07
C ASP A 87 -4.41 12.13 0.34
N ALA A 88 -3.73 13.27 0.49
CA ALA A 88 -3.23 13.71 1.78
C ALA A 88 -4.38 14.06 2.75
N ASP A 89 -5.42 14.68 2.22
CA ASP A 89 -6.64 15.04 2.94
C ASP A 89 -7.69 13.94 2.71
N ILE A 90 -7.59 12.88 3.51
CA ILE A 90 -8.51 11.74 3.41
C ILE A 90 -9.93 12.22 3.79
N PRO A 91 -10.92 12.13 2.89
CA PRO A 91 -12.28 12.59 3.17
C PRO A 91 -12.97 11.70 4.21
N LEU A 92 -14.07 12.14 4.81
CA LEU A 92 -14.86 11.28 5.72
C LEU A 92 -15.64 10.18 4.97
N ARG A 93 -15.97 10.42 3.70
CA ARG A 93 -16.73 9.52 2.84
C ARG A 93 -15.99 9.28 1.53
N CYS A 94 -16.18 8.09 0.96
CA CYS A 94 -15.64 7.74 -0.34
C CYS A 94 -16.46 8.43 -1.44
N ALA A 95 -15.83 9.38 -2.13
CA ALA A 95 -16.43 10.11 -3.24
C ALA A 95 -16.17 9.46 -4.63
N SER A 96 -15.63 8.24 -4.65
CA SER A 96 -15.38 7.54 -5.91
C SER A 96 -16.70 7.06 -6.51
N ASP A 97 -16.94 7.42 -7.77
CA ASP A 97 -18.02 6.95 -8.62
C ASP A 97 -17.69 5.62 -9.32
N LYS A 98 -16.44 5.15 -9.18
CA LYS A 98 -15.95 3.94 -9.84
C LYS A 98 -16.11 2.70 -8.96
N PRO A 99 -16.28 1.51 -9.57
CA PRO A 99 -16.30 0.26 -8.84
C PRO A 99 -15.02 0.05 -8.02
N CYS A 100 -15.19 -0.30 -6.74
CA CYS A 100 -14.11 -0.67 -5.85
C CYS A 100 -14.19 -2.17 -5.55
N LEU A 101 -13.12 -2.92 -5.84
CA LEU A 101 -13.08 -4.36 -5.59
C LEU A 101 -12.80 -4.74 -4.12
N PHE A 102 -12.56 -3.74 -3.26
CA PHE A 102 -12.43 -3.97 -1.82
C PHE A 102 -13.81 -4.05 -1.18
N GLU A 103 -14.09 -5.15 -0.49
CA GLU A 103 -15.32 -5.34 0.29
C GLU A 103 -15.40 -4.35 1.48
N LEU A 104 -14.25 -4.05 2.07
CA LEU A 104 -14.09 -3.04 3.13
C LEU A 104 -13.04 -2.02 2.70
N CYS A 105 -13.35 -0.73 2.82
CA CYS A 105 -12.41 0.32 2.46
C CYS A 105 -11.14 0.23 3.33
N PRO A 106 -9.93 0.10 2.76
CA PRO A 106 -8.69 0.03 3.54
C PRO A 106 -8.42 1.29 4.39
N TYR A 107 -8.94 2.43 3.93
CA TYR A 107 -8.88 3.72 4.63
C TYR A 107 -10.07 3.96 5.58
N GLY A 108 -11.02 3.01 5.68
CA GLY A 108 -12.18 3.14 6.56
C GLY A 108 -13.27 4.10 6.07
N LEU A 109 -13.20 4.51 4.80
CA LEU A 109 -14.19 5.41 4.21
C LEU A 109 -15.53 4.70 4.01
N LYS A 110 -16.62 5.36 4.39
CA LYS A 110 -17.98 4.91 4.07
C LYS A 110 -18.34 5.36 2.66
N VAL A 111 -18.98 4.50 1.88
CA VAL A 111 -19.55 4.89 0.57
C VAL A 111 -20.59 5.99 0.81
N LEU A 112 -20.63 6.97 -0.11
CA LEU A 112 -21.56 8.10 -0.03
C LEU A 112 -23.03 7.66 0.02
#